data_AF-A0A2J8RPQ1-F1
#
_entry.id   AF-A0A2J8RPQ1-F1
#
_cell.length_a   1.000
_cell.length_b   1.000
_cell.length_c   1.000
_cell.angle_alpha   90.00
_cell.angle_beta   90.00
_cell.angle_gamma   90.00
#
_symmetry.space_group_name_H-M   'P 1'
#
loop_
_entity.id
_entity.type
_entity.pdbx_description
1 polymer ?
#
loop_
_entity_poly.entity_id
_entity_poly.type
_entity_poly.pdbx_seq_one_letter_code
_entity_poly.pdbx_strand_id
1 'polypeptide(L)'
;VHCCFYFISPFGHGLKPLDVAFMKAIHNKVNIVPVIAKADTLTLKERERLKKRILDEIEEHNIKIYHLPDAESDEDEDFKEQTRLLKASIPFSVVGSNQLIEAKGKKVRGRLYPWGVVEVENPEHNDFLKLRTMLMKVENEDMNKDQILLEKEAELRRMQEMIARMQAQMQMQMQGGDGDGGSLGHHV
;
A
#
# COMPACT_ATOMS: atom_id res chain seq x y z
N VAL A 1 1.74 -1.11 -11.85
CA VAL A 1 2.72 -0.48 -10.92
C VAL A 1 2.06 -0.41 -9.57
N HIS A 2 2.50 -1.22 -8.60
CA HIS A 2 1.84 -1.36 -7.29
C HIS A 2 2.22 -0.23 -6.31
N CYS A 3 3.43 0.29 -6.45
CA CYS A 3 3.97 1.33 -5.57
C CYS A 3 4.93 2.26 -6.35
N CYS A 4 4.92 3.54 -6.01
CA CYS A 4 5.80 4.56 -6.57
C CYS A 4 6.61 5.22 -5.45
N PHE A 5 7.91 4.94 -5.40
CA PHE A 5 8.83 5.63 -4.48
C PHE A 5 9.16 7.00 -5.05
N TYR A 6 8.66 8.05 -4.39
CA TYR A 6 8.92 9.43 -4.79
C TYR A 6 10.08 10.00 -3.97
N PHE A 7 11.22 10.18 -4.63
CA PHE A 7 12.44 10.68 -3.98
C PHE A 7 12.45 12.21 -3.89
N ILE A 8 12.35 12.71 -2.67
CA ILE A 8 12.40 14.12 -2.33
C ILE A 8 13.87 14.50 -2.04
N SER A 9 14.27 15.66 -2.58
CA SER A 9 15.63 16.18 -2.39
C SER A 9 15.85 16.64 -0.94
N PRO A 10 16.99 16.28 -0.30
CA PRO A 10 17.27 16.73 1.06
C PRO A 10 17.75 18.19 1.12
N PHE A 11 18.17 18.77 -0.01
CA PHE A 11 18.74 20.12 -0.07
C PHE A 11 17.70 21.24 -0.10
N GLY A 12 16.41 20.89 -0.06
CA GLY A 12 15.31 21.84 -0.06
C GLY A 12 14.84 22.20 1.35
N HIS A 13 13.98 23.20 1.43
CA HIS A 13 13.26 23.51 2.67
C HIS A 13 11.95 22.73 2.80
N GLY A 14 11.54 21.98 1.78
CA GLY A 14 10.25 21.29 1.66
C GLY A 14 10.11 20.68 0.26
N LEU A 15 8.87 20.47 -0.17
CA LEU A 15 8.53 20.06 -1.53
C LEU A 15 8.76 21.19 -2.51
N LYS A 16 9.37 20.87 -3.66
CA LYS A 16 9.47 21.81 -4.77
C LYS A 16 8.11 21.88 -5.50
N PRO A 17 7.81 22.97 -6.21
CA PRO A 17 6.59 23.05 -7.03
C PRO A 17 6.44 21.90 -8.03
N LEU A 18 7.57 21.41 -8.57
CA LEU A 18 7.60 20.23 -9.44
C LEU A 18 7.19 18.96 -8.69
N ASP A 19 7.63 18.79 -7.44
CA ASP A 19 7.27 17.63 -6.62
C ASP A 19 5.77 17.59 -6.36
N VAL A 20 5.19 18.75 -6.01
CA VAL A 20 3.75 18.91 -5.82
C VAL A 20 2.98 18.59 -7.09
N ALA A 21 3.36 19.18 -8.23
CA ALA A 21 2.68 18.97 -9.50
C ALA A 21 2.72 17.49 -9.93
N PHE A 22 3.88 16.84 -9.78
CA PHE A 22 4.04 15.44 -10.15
C PHE A 22 3.22 14.52 -9.24
N MET A 23 3.34 14.67 -7.92
CA MET A 23 2.60 13.84 -6.97
C MET A 23 1.09 14.01 -7.15
N LYS A 24 0.58 15.23 -7.35
CA LYS A 24 -0.83 15.47 -7.68
C LYS A 24 -1.28 14.76 -8.95
N ALA A 25 -0.43 14.70 -9.99
CA ALA A 25 -0.80 14.07 -11.25
C ALA A 25 -0.98 12.53 -11.14
N ILE A 26 -0.31 11.90 -10.18
CA ILE A 26 -0.28 10.43 -10.05
C ILE A 26 -0.93 9.88 -8.78
N HIS A 27 -1.25 10.72 -7.79
CA HIS A 27 -1.76 10.27 -6.48
C HIS A 27 -3.09 9.49 -6.49
N ASN A 28 -3.85 9.54 -7.59
CA ASN A 28 -5.08 8.75 -7.77
C ASN A 28 -4.87 7.52 -8.67
N LYS A 29 -3.63 7.28 -9.13
CA LYS A 29 -3.29 6.21 -10.08
C LYS A 29 -2.35 5.18 -9.47
N VAL A 30 -1.54 5.57 -8.49
CA VAL A 30 -0.55 4.70 -7.85
C VAL A 30 -0.35 5.10 -6.39
N ASN A 31 -0.03 4.11 -5.56
CA ASN A 31 0.37 4.31 -4.18
C ASN A 31 1.72 5.03 -4.12
N ILE A 32 1.74 6.30 -3.69
CA ILE A 32 2.97 7.09 -3.57
C ILE A 32 3.58 6.89 -2.19
N VAL A 33 4.86 6.53 -2.13
CA VAL A 33 5.63 6.48 -0.89
C VAL A 33 6.70 7.58 -0.94
N PRO A 34 6.56 8.65 -0.15
CA PRO A 34 7.55 9.72 -0.12
C PRO A 34 8.81 9.28 0.63
N VAL A 35 9.97 9.50 0.00
CA VAL A 35 11.28 9.10 0.51
C VAL A 35 12.24 10.28 0.42
N ILE A 36 12.83 10.70 1.53
CA ILE A 36 13.91 11.70 1.55
C ILE A 36 15.20 10.99 1.11
N ALA A 37 15.72 11.40 -0.04
CA ALA A 37 16.95 10.85 -0.61
C ALA A 37 18.20 11.34 0.14
N LYS A 38 19.29 10.56 0.11
CA LYS A 38 20.61 10.95 0.64
C LYS A 38 20.50 11.58 2.05
N ALA A 39 19.80 10.90 2.95
CA ALA A 39 19.52 11.41 4.29
C ALA A 39 20.77 11.65 5.14
N ASP A 40 21.92 11.07 4.76
CA ASP A 40 23.23 11.32 5.34
C ASP A 40 23.76 12.74 5.11
N THR A 41 23.07 13.54 4.30
CA THR A 41 23.35 14.98 4.12
C THR A 41 22.66 15.87 5.15
N LEU A 42 21.79 15.29 6.00
CA LEU A 42 21.00 16.02 7.00
C LEU A 42 21.42 15.62 8.41
N THR A 43 21.48 16.59 9.32
CA THR A 43 21.51 16.30 10.76
C THR A 43 20.15 15.79 11.24
N LEU A 44 20.11 15.15 12.41
CA LEU A 44 18.85 14.64 13.00
C LEU A 44 17.78 15.74 13.14
N LYS A 45 18.18 16.94 13.58
CA LYS A 45 17.28 18.10 13.72
C LYS A 45 16.74 18.59 12.39
N GLU A 46 17.60 18.68 11.37
CA GLU A 46 17.19 19.10 10.02
C GLU A 46 16.26 18.08 9.38
N ARG A 47 16.56 16.79 9.57
CA ARG A 47 15.73 15.67 9.12
C ARG A 47 14.32 15.74 9.71
N GLU A 48 14.20 15.92 11.02
CA GLU A 48 12.90 16.07 11.69
C GLU A 48 12.12 17.28 11.18
N ARG A 49 12.80 18.43 11.05
CA ARG A 49 12.20 19.65 10.50
C ARG A 49 11.71 19.45 9.06
N LEU A 50 12.50 18.81 8.22
CA LEU A 50 12.16 18.55 6.82
C LEU A 50 11.00 17.54 6.72
N LYS A 51 11.01 16.46 7.51
CA LYS A 51 9.91 15.49 7.56
C LYS A 51 8.58 16.17 7.90
N LYS A 52 8.57 16.97 8.98
CA LYS A 52 7.37 17.71 9.39
C LYS A 52 6.86 18.62 8.26
N ARG A 53 7.76 19.41 7.67
CA ARG A 53 7.39 20.35 6.60
C ARG A 53 6.85 19.64 5.35
N ILE A 54 7.44 18.51 4.96
CA ILE A 54 6.93 17.70 3.84
C ILE A 54 5.52 17.21 4.14
N LEU A 55 5.23 16.74 5.36
CA LEU A 55 3.90 16.28 5.73
C LEU A 55 2.88 17.41 5.73
N ASP A 56 3.23 18.56 6.32
CA ASP A 56 2.38 19.76 6.33
C ASP A 56 2.04 20.19 4.88
N GLU A 57 3.04 20.21 3.98
CA GLU A 57 2.84 20.58 2.57
C GLU A 57 2.06 19.52 1.79
N ILE A 58 2.19 18.22 2.10
CA ILE A 58 1.38 17.14 1.50
C ILE A 58 -0.10 17.34 1.84
N GLU A 59 -0.41 17.66 3.10
CA GLU A 59 -1.76 17.91 3.58
C GLU A 59 -2.35 19.19 2.97
N GLU A 60 -1.60 20.30 3.01
CA GLU A 60 -2.00 21.58 2.41
C GLU A 60 -2.36 21.43 0.92
N HIS A 61 -1.56 20.65 0.19
CA HIS A 61 -1.78 20.41 -1.23
C HIS A 61 -2.79 19.29 -1.52
N ASN A 62 -3.35 18.62 -0.51
CA ASN A 62 -4.28 17.49 -0.65
C ASN A 62 -3.70 16.35 -1.50
N ILE A 63 -2.43 16.00 -1.25
CA ILE A 63 -1.76 14.91 -1.95
C ILE A 63 -2.02 13.60 -1.20
N LYS A 64 -2.59 12.60 -1.88
CA LYS A 64 -2.80 11.27 -1.32
C LYS A 64 -1.50 10.46 -1.43
N ILE A 65 -0.96 10.06 -0.29
CA ILE A 65 0.17 9.13 -0.21
C ILE A 65 -0.32 7.79 0.33
N TYR A 66 0.51 6.76 0.20
CA TYR A 66 0.24 5.47 0.79
C TYR A 66 0.29 5.57 2.32
N HIS A 67 -0.78 5.09 2.95
CA HIS A 67 -0.85 4.89 4.40
C HIS A 67 -0.86 3.40 4.67
N LEU A 68 0.01 2.94 5.58
CA LEU A 68 -0.07 1.56 6.07
C LEU A 68 -1.44 1.34 6.73
N PRO A 69 -2.06 0.17 6.56
CA PRO A 69 -3.29 -0.18 7.26
C PRO A 69 -3.07 -0.16 8.78
N ASP A 70 -4.14 0.05 9.53
CA ASP A 70 -4.10 -0.08 10.98
C ASP A 70 -3.94 -1.55 11.37
N ALA A 71 -3.22 -1.76 12.48
CA ALA A 71 -3.08 -3.06 13.10
C ALA A 71 -4.45 -3.57 13.57
N GLU A 72 -4.71 -4.87 13.39
CA GLU A 72 -5.98 -5.48 13.81
C GLU A 72 -6.07 -5.56 15.35
N SER A 73 -7.29 -5.62 15.89
CA SER A 73 -7.48 -5.53 17.34
C SER A 73 -6.93 -6.73 18.11
N ASP A 74 -6.87 -7.89 17.46
CA ASP A 74 -6.38 -9.17 17.97
C ASP A 74 -4.86 -9.36 17.81
N GLU A 75 -4.16 -8.45 17.12
CA GLU A 75 -2.70 -8.43 17.06
C GLU A 75 -2.08 -8.06 18.42
N ASP A 76 -0.87 -8.56 18.66
CA ASP A 76 -0.12 -8.31 19.88
C ASP A 76 0.36 -6.85 19.96
N GLU A 77 0.54 -6.37 21.20
CA GLU A 77 0.93 -4.98 21.48
C GLU A 77 2.27 -4.60 20.83
N ASP A 78 3.21 -5.54 20.76
CA ASP A 78 4.51 -5.32 20.12
C ASP A 78 4.34 -5.05 18.61
N PHE A 79 3.46 -5.78 17.92
CA PHE A 79 3.19 -5.55 16.50
C PHE A 79 2.46 -4.22 16.25
N LYS A 80 1.49 -3.89 17.10
CA LYS A 80 0.79 -2.59 17.07
C LYS A 80 1.80 -1.44 17.21
N GLU A 81 2.74 -1.56 18.13
CA GLU A 81 3.79 -0.57 18.34
C GLU A 81 4.73 -0.47 17.13
N GLN A 82 5.17 -1.59 16.58
CA GLN A 82 6.01 -1.57 15.37
C GLN A 82 5.31 -0.91 14.19
N THR A 83 4.02 -1.20 13.99
CA THR A 83 3.21 -0.57 12.93
C THR A 83 3.07 0.93 13.15
N ARG A 84 2.86 1.37 14.40
CA ARG A 84 2.83 2.80 14.76
C ARG A 84 4.15 3.51 14.47
N LEU A 85 5.28 2.93 14.89
CA LEU A 85 6.61 3.47 14.63
C LEU A 85 6.92 3.55 13.13
N LEU A 86 6.44 2.58 12.36
CA LEU A 86 6.62 2.55 10.91
C LEU A 86 5.83 3.67 10.23
N LYS A 87 4.56 3.88 10.63
CA LYS A 87 3.72 4.99 10.15
C LYS A 87 4.34 6.35 10.48
N ALA A 88 4.81 6.53 11.72
CA ALA A 88 5.44 7.77 12.18
C ALA A 88 6.77 8.07 11.47
N SER A 89 7.37 7.08 10.79
CA SER A 89 8.64 7.26 10.09
C SER A 89 8.49 7.82 8.67
N ILE A 90 7.25 7.91 8.14
CA ILE A 90 6.96 8.49 6.82
C ILE A 90 7.04 10.03 6.91
N PRO A 91 7.72 10.72 5.98
CA PRO A 91 8.49 10.19 4.85
C PRO A 91 9.81 9.54 5.30
N PHE A 92 10.15 8.39 4.69
CA PHE A 92 11.35 7.63 5.07
C PHE A 92 12.61 8.37 4.66
N SER A 93 13.56 8.53 5.59
CA SER A 93 14.84 9.18 5.31
C SER A 93 15.92 8.13 5.11
N VAL A 94 16.31 7.89 3.85
CA VAL A 94 17.12 6.72 3.49
C VAL A 94 18.49 7.06 2.95
N VAL A 95 19.41 6.12 3.15
CA VAL A 95 20.75 6.15 2.58
C VAL A 95 20.94 4.86 1.79
N GLY A 96 21.40 4.99 0.55
CA GLY A 96 21.73 3.86 -0.31
C GLY A 96 23.23 3.72 -0.52
N SER A 97 23.73 2.48 -0.59
CA SER A 97 25.10 2.19 -1.01
C SER A 97 25.21 0.80 -1.62
N ASN A 98 25.98 0.70 -2.70
CA ASN A 98 26.39 -0.57 -3.30
C ASN A 98 27.79 -1.00 -2.84
N GLN A 99 28.49 -0.16 -2.06
CA GLN A 99 29.84 -0.44 -1.58
C GLN A 99 29.78 -1.21 -0.26
N LEU A 100 30.62 -2.24 -0.15
CA LEU A 100 30.90 -2.94 1.09
C LEU A 100 32.11 -2.28 1.77
N ILE A 101 31.93 -1.90 3.03
CA ILE A 101 32.96 -1.29 3.85
C ILE A 101 33.11 -2.10 5.14
N GLU A 102 34.28 -2.02 5.76
CA GLU A 102 34.53 -2.66 7.04
C GLU A 102 34.16 -1.69 8.17
N ALA A 103 33.15 -2.06 8.97
CA ALA A 103 32.75 -1.35 10.18
C ALA A 103 32.74 -2.34 11.34
N LYS A 104 33.50 -2.04 12.41
CA LYS A 104 33.58 -2.88 13.62
C LYS A 104 33.91 -4.36 13.32
N GLY A 105 34.80 -4.61 12.36
CA GLY A 105 35.21 -5.96 11.95
C GLY A 105 34.18 -6.74 11.12
N LYS A 106 33.09 -6.09 10.67
CA LYS A 106 32.09 -6.68 9.76
C LYS A 106 32.05 -5.93 8.44
N LYS A 107 31.88 -6.66 7.34
CA LYS A 107 31.61 -6.07 6.02
C LYS A 107 30.12 -5.71 5.95
N VAL A 108 29.84 -4.41 5.90
CA VAL A 108 28.48 -3.87 5.83
C VAL A 108 28.33 -2.96 4.61
N ARG A 109 27.10 -2.80 4.11
CA ARG A 109 26.84 -1.79 3.06
C ARG A 109 26.84 -0.41 3.68
N GLY A 110 27.61 0.51 3.13
CA GLY A 110 27.74 1.84 3.73
C GLY A 110 28.47 2.85 2.86
N ARG A 111 28.50 4.10 3.33
CA ARG A 111 29.20 5.22 2.71
C ARG A 111 30.33 5.65 3.63
N LEU A 112 31.54 5.74 3.09
CA LEU A 112 32.73 6.17 3.82
C LEU A 112 32.99 7.66 3.55
N TYR A 113 33.18 8.41 4.63
CA TYR A 113 33.58 9.81 4.62
C TYR A 113 34.85 9.99 5.47
N PRO A 114 35.61 11.09 5.29
CA PRO A 114 36.77 11.39 6.13
C PRO A 114 36.45 11.47 7.64
N TRP A 115 35.21 11.85 7.98
CA TRP A 115 34.74 12.00 9.36
C TRP A 115 34.02 10.76 9.91
N GLY A 116 33.83 9.70 9.12
CA GLY A 116 33.19 8.49 9.61
C GLY A 116 32.46 7.68 8.55
N VAL A 117 31.67 6.73 9.05
CA VAL A 117 30.99 5.72 8.24
C VAL A 117 29.49 5.79 8.46
N VAL A 118 28.73 5.83 7.36
CA VAL A 118 27.27 5.68 7.38
C VAL A 118 26.90 4.29 6.92
N GLU A 119 26.50 3.45 7.86
CA GLU A 119 25.97 2.10 7.62
C GLU A 119 24.52 2.17 7.12
N VAL A 120 24.21 1.52 6.00
CA VAL A 120 22.87 1.53 5.36
C VAL A 120 21.84 0.77 6.22
N GLU A 121 22.24 -0.36 6.81
CA GLU A 121 21.34 -1.20 7.60
C GLU A 121 21.31 -0.83 9.10
N ASN A 122 21.90 0.31 9.49
CA ASN A 122 21.86 0.78 10.87
C ASN A 122 20.67 1.75 11.07
N PRO A 123 19.67 1.41 11.91
CA PRO A 123 18.47 2.22 12.12
C PRO A 123 18.73 3.57 12.79
N GLU A 124 19.86 3.71 13.50
CA GLU A 124 20.29 4.98 14.09
C GLU A 124 20.78 5.98 13.03
N HIS A 125 21.24 5.48 11.88
CA HIS A 125 21.72 6.32 10.80
C HIS A 125 20.61 6.74 9.84
N ASN A 126 19.69 5.83 9.51
CA ASN A 126 18.66 6.08 8.50
C ASN A 126 17.50 5.07 8.57
N ASP A 127 16.44 5.32 7.79
CA ASP A 127 15.20 4.53 7.80
C ASP A 127 15.16 3.41 6.74
N PHE A 128 16.29 3.02 6.12
CA PHE A 128 16.30 2.01 5.07
C PHE A 128 15.65 0.68 5.49
N LEU A 129 15.94 0.21 6.71
CA LEU A 129 15.31 -1.01 7.24
C LEU A 129 13.79 -0.84 7.39
N LYS A 130 13.33 0.34 7.82
CA LYS A 130 11.90 0.65 7.94
C LYS A 130 11.23 0.65 6.56
N LEU A 131 11.84 1.29 5.57
CA LEU A 131 11.35 1.27 4.18
C LEU A 131 11.28 -0.16 3.63
N ARG A 132 12.29 -1.01 3.89
CA ARG A 132 12.30 -2.42 3.50
C ARG A 132 11.14 -3.19 4.15
N THR A 133 10.96 -3.04 5.46
CA THR A 133 9.87 -3.69 6.19
C THR A 133 8.50 -3.26 5.68
N MET A 134 8.34 -1.96 5.39
CA MET A 134 7.11 -1.41 4.83
C MET A 134 6.78 -2.01 3.47
N LEU A 135 7.77 -2.15 2.58
CA LEU A 135 7.56 -2.74 1.26
C LEU A 135 7.09 -4.21 1.34
N MET A 136 7.67 -4.99 2.26
CA MET A 136 7.21 -6.38 2.46
C MET A 136 5.76 -6.45 2.95
N LYS A 137 5.30 -5.47 3.74
CA LYS A 137 3.89 -5.38 4.16
C LYS A 137 2.96 -5.04 2.98
N VAL A 138 3.35 -4.08 2.13
CA VAL A 138 2.59 -3.70 0.93
C VAL A 138 2.41 -4.89 -0.01
N GLU A 139 3.48 -5.65 -0.27
CA GLU A 139 3.43 -6.83 -1.14
C GLU A 139 2.45 -7.89 -0.62
N ASN A 140 2.45 -8.15 0.70
CA ASN A 140 1.52 -9.10 1.31
C ASN A 140 0.06 -8.63 1.22
N GLU A 141 -0.21 -7.33 1.39
CA GLU A 141 -1.56 -6.78 1.29
C GLU A 141 -2.12 -6.86 -0.14
N ASP A 142 -1.32 -6.53 -1.15
CA ASP A 142 -1.75 -6.59 -2.55
C ASP A 142 -2.06 -8.04 -2.95
N MET A 143 -1.22 -9.00 -2.53
CA MET A 143 -1.50 -10.43 -2.73
C MET A 143 -2.81 -10.88 -2.05
N ASN A 144 -3.11 -10.36 -0.87
CA ASN A 144 -4.34 -10.71 -0.15
C ASN A 144 -5.59 -10.12 -0.85
N LYS A 145 -5.52 -8.89 -1.37
CA LYS A 145 -6.62 -8.27 -2.11
C LYS A 145 -6.97 -9.02 -3.39
N ASP A 146 -5.95 -9.47 -4.13
CA ASP A 146 -6.16 -10.25 -5.35
C ASP A 146 -6.85 -11.60 -5.05
N GLN A 147 -6.45 -12.25 -3.95
CA GLN A 147 -7.10 -13.48 -3.48
C GLN A 147 -8.57 -13.26 -3.11
N ILE A 148 -8.87 -12.22 -2.33
CA ILE A 148 -10.24 -11.87 -1.93
C ILE A 148 -11.10 -11.52 -3.14
N LEU A 149 -10.55 -10.80 -4.12
CA LEU A 149 -11.26 -10.45 -5.35
C LEU A 149 -11.65 -11.71 -6.15
N LEU A 150 -10.71 -12.65 -6.29
CA LEU A 150 -10.95 -13.92 -6.98
C LEU A 150 -12.06 -14.74 -6.30
N GLU A 151 -12.07 -14.78 -4.96
CA GLU A 151 -13.10 -15.47 -4.19
C GLU A 151 -14.48 -14.82 -4.36
N LYS A 152 -14.55 -13.49 -4.29
CA LYS A 152 -15.78 -12.72 -4.52
C LYS A 152 -16.35 -12.96 -5.93
N GLU A 153 -15.49 -12.99 -6.95
CA GLU A 153 -15.88 -13.29 -8.33
C GLU A 153 -16.41 -14.72 -8.47
N ALA A 154 -15.77 -15.69 -7.83
CA ALA A 154 -16.20 -17.08 -7.83
C ALA A 154 -17.56 -17.27 -7.14
N GLU A 155 -17.79 -16.59 -6.00
CA GLU A 155 -19.09 -16.59 -5.31
C GLU A 155 -20.19 -15.96 -6.15
N LEU A 156 -19.91 -14.80 -6.75
CA LEU A 156 -20.86 -14.12 -7.63
C LEU A 156 -21.27 -15.03 -8.79
N ARG A 157 -20.31 -15.75 -9.38
CA ARG A 157 -20.57 -16.71 -10.46
C ARG A 157 -21.48 -17.86 -10.00
N ARG A 158 -21.23 -18.46 -8.83
CA ARG A 158 -22.10 -19.52 -8.28
C ARG A 158 -23.52 -19.03 -8.03
N MET A 159 -23.65 -17.80 -7.51
CA MET A 159 -24.96 -17.20 -7.25
C MET A 159 -25.72 -16.93 -8.55
N GLN A 160 -25.04 -16.41 -9.59
CA GLN A 160 -25.62 -16.21 -10.91
C GLN A 160 -26.11 -17.53 -11.54
N GLU A 161 -25.32 -18.61 -11.43
CA GLU A 161 -25.71 -19.93 -11.91
C GLU A 161 -26.94 -20.48 -11.17
N MET A 162 -27.02 -20.30 -9.85
CA MET A 162 -28.17 -20.71 -9.05
C MET A 162 -29.43 -19.93 -9.43
N ILE A 163 -29.32 -18.61 -9.60
CA ILE A 163 -30.44 -17.76 -10.05
C ILE A 163 -30.93 -18.19 -11.43
N ALA A 164 -30.01 -18.43 -12.38
CA ALA A 164 -30.37 -18.87 -13.72
C ALA A 164 -31.11 -20.22 -13.71
N ARG A 165 -30.67 -21.17 -12.88
CA ARG A 165 -31.37 -22.46 -12.69
C ARG A 165 -32.76 -22.30 -12.09
N MET A 166 -32.90 -21.44 -11.08
CA MET A 166 -34.18 -21.17 -10.43
C MET A 166 -35.17 -20.49 -11.38
N GLN A 167 -34.72 -19.53 -12.20
CA GLN A 167 -35.53 -18.89 -13.24
C GLN A 167 -35.98 -19.88 -14.31
N ALA A 168 -35.09 -20.78 -14.75
CA ALA A 168 -35.43 -21.81 -15.72
C ALA A 168 -36.49 -22.79 -15.17
N GLN A 169 -36.39 -23.19 -13.89
CA GLN A 169 -37.39 -24.03 -13.23
C GLN A 169 -38.75 -23.31 -13.10
N MET A 170 -38.75 -22.03 -12.75
CA MET A 170 -39.98 -21.24 -12.64
C MET A 170 -40.68 -21.06 -14.00
N GLN A 171 -39.93 -20.87 -15.08
CA GLN A 171 -40.47 -20.82 -16.44
C GLN A 171 -41.05 -22.16 -16.89
N MET A 172 -40.41 -23.29 -16.52
CA MET A 172 -40.96 -24.63 -16.78
C MET A 172 -42.25 -24.90 -15.99
N GLN A 173 -42.35 -24.44 -14.73
CA GLN A 173 -43.59 -24.58 -13.94
C GLN A 173 -44.73 -23.71 -14.47
N MET A 174 -44.44 -22.52 -15.01
CA MET A 174 -45.47 -21.67 -15.63
C MET A 174 -45.99 -22.21 -16.97
N GLN A 175 -45.19 -22.99 -17.74
CA GLN A 175 -45.67 -23.62 -18.98
C GLN A 175 -46.42 -24.94 -18.75
N GLY A 176 -46.34 -25.55 -17.57
CA GLY A 176 -47.01 -26.82 -17.25
C GLY A 176 -48.42 -26.68 -16.64
N GLY A 177 -48.94 -25.46 -16.47
CA GLY A 177 -50.19 -25.20 -15.73
C GLY A 177 -51.46 -25.00 -16.57
N ASP A 178 -51.39 -24.96 -17.91
CA ASP A 178 -52.51 -24.59 -18.78
C ASP A 178 -53.09 -25.81 -19.54
N GLY A 179 -53.51 -26.83 -18.79
CA GLY A 179 -53.94 -28.09 -19.40
C GLY A 179 -54.85 -28.98 -18.57
N ASP A 180 -55.89 -28.46 -17.90
CA ASP A 180 -57.16 -29.19 -17.81
C ASP A 180 -58.30 -28.25 -17.38
N GLY A 181 -59.18 -27.90 -18.31
CA GLY A 181 -60.18 -26.85 -18.13
C GLY A 181 -61.31 -26.90 -19.13
N GLY A 182 -61.98 -28.05 -19.24
CA GLY A 182 -63.41 -28.12 -19.59
C GLY A 182 -63.78 -28.43 -21.05
N SER A 183 -64.49 -29.54 -21.23
CA SER A 183 -65.79 -29.51 -21.95
C SER A 183 -66.62 -30.76 -21.64
N LEU A 184 -67.63 -30.58 -20.79
CA LEU A 184 -68.83 -31.41 -20.71
C LEU A 184 -69.73 -31.11 -21.93
N GLY A 185 -70.36 -32.12 -22.54
CA GLY A 185 -71.59 -31.93 -23.31
C GLY A 185 -71.84 -32.84 -24.53
N HIS A 186 -72.51 -33.97 -24.29
CA HIS A 186 -73.68 -34.58 -24.97
C HIS A 186 -73.84 -34.71 -26.52
N HIS A 187 -74.62 -35.77 -26.85
CA HIS A 187 -75.29 -36.18 -28.11
C HIS A 187 -74.50 -37.22 -28.95
N VAL A 188 -75.02 -38.40 -29.33
CA VAL A 188 -76.37 -39.02 -29.36
C VAL A 188 -76.22 -40.51 -29.02
#